data_AF-A0A0G4IRD2-F1
#
_entry.id   AF-A0A0G4IRD2-F1
#
_cell.length_a   1.000
_cell.length_b   1.000
_cell.length_c   1.000
_cell.angle_alpha   90.00
_cell.angle_beta   90.00
_cell.angle_gamma   90.00
#
_symmetry.space_group_name_H-M   'P 1'
#
loop_
_entity.id
_entity.type
_entity.pdbx_description
1 polymer ?
#
loop_
_entity_poly.entity_id
_entity_poly.type
_entity_poly.pdbx_seq_one_letter_code
_entity_poly.pdbx_strand_id
1 'polypeptide(L)'
;MDGNAASTEMAASVDGVDVVEEIVEEFTQVTIASAKPGKHRHDDVVRCAPTPFFIVGTPEAVPRREAPFDAVLGIGDSFCEDLRAFLPTVEFGPGCIEVGLHGLTSSERKRAHVIAEDLGLLHFSCRDGRKQRVLYISDRSSLSGPSGTLYDCIVARAYIGVEGPRVQACGERHVSSIPASWAKARGTRDGPLYHITLIGKNELRGLAQAEGVDVDVVIDRILEACRRVVHDNGNCTWQDQGMGTVTQDGNACAYRILDWPLGDRIRAELGLPRADFHITLGFQPNDVHDGPRKDIHSLVPDDHFAVDA
;
A
#
# COMPACT_ATOMS: atom_id res chain seq x y z
N MET A 1 -40.74 -63.24 -10.69
CA MET A 1 -40.94 -62.73 -9.33
C MET A 1 -39.55 -62.59 -8.74
N ASP A 2 -38.82 -61.56 -9.13
CA ASP A 2 -38.76 -60.21 -8.52
C ASP A 2 -37.44 -60.16 -7.71
N GLY A 3 -36.55 -59.19 -7.81
CA GLY A 3 -36.42 -58.00 -8.65
C GLY A 3 -34.96 -57.57 -8.53
N ASN A 4 -34.33 -57.25 -9.66
CA ASN A 4 -32.92 -56.91 -9.74
C ASN A 4 -32.77 -55.39 -9.49
N ALA A 5 -32.17 -55.00 -8.36
CA ALA A 5 -31.92 -53.60 -8.02
C ALA A 5 -30.65 -53.12 -8.73
N ALA A 6 -30.82 -52.42 -9.85
CA ALA A 6 -29.76 -51.69 -10.52
C ALA A 6 -29.48 -50.38 -9.76
N SER A 7 -28.27 -50.25 -9.23
CA SER A 7 -27.73 -49.01 -8.68
C SER A 7 -27.20 -48.14 -9.82
N THR A 8 -27.88 -47.02 -10.08
CA THR A 8 -27.47 -46.00 -11.03
C THR A 8 -26.44 -45.09 -10.38
N GLU A 9 -25.17 -45.18 -10.77
CA GLU A 9 -24.15 -44.16 -10.49
C GLU A 9 -24.42 -42.94 -11.39
N MET A 10 -24.86 -41.84 -10.79
CA MET A 10 -24.83 -40.53 -11.44
C MET A 10 -23.45 -39.89 -11.24
N ALA A 11 -22.60 -40.01 -12.25
CA ALA A 11 -21.44 -39.14 -12.38
C ALA A 11 -21.94 -37.74 -12.79
N ALA A 12 -21.92 -36.79 -11.86
CA ALA A 12 -22.04 -35.38 -12.18
C ALA A 12 -20.67 -34.88 -12.63
N SER A 13 -20.47 -34.70 -13.94
CA SER A 13 -19.35 -33.93 -14.46
C SER A 13 -19.63 -32.45 -14.17
N VAL A 14 -18.88 -31.88 -13.23
CA VAL A 14 -18.82 -30.44 -13.05
C VAL A 14 -17.80 -29.92 -14.06
N ASP A 15 -18.28 -29.50 -15.23
CA ASP A 15 -17.51 -28.65 -16.13
C ASP A 15 -17.32 -27.32 -15.42
N GLY A 16 -16.11 -27.10 -14.93
CA GLY A 16 -15.75 -25.97 -14.08
C GLY A 16 -14.33 -25.52 -14.34
N VAL A 17 -14.02 -25.17 -15.59
CA VAL A 17 -12.86 -24.34 -15.96
C VAL A 17 -13.27 -23.59 -17.23
N ASP A 18 -13.35 -22.26 -17.15
CA ASP A 18 -13.22 -21.31 -18.29
C ASP A 18 -13.58 -19.84 -17.92
N VAL A 19 -13.88 -19.52 -16.66
CA VAL A 19 -14.20 -18.13 -16.27
C VAL A 19 -12.96 -17.29 -15.90
N VAL A 20 -11.76 -17.89 -15.90
CA VAL A 20 -10.53 -17.16 -15.50
C VAL A 20 -9.80 -16.53 -16.69
N GLU A 21 -9.95 -17.05 -17.91
CA GLU A 21 -9.27 -16.48 -19.08
C GLU A 21 -9.93 -15.18 -19.60
N GLU A 22 -11.25 -15.05 -19.48
CA GLU A 22 -11.98 -13.91 -20.05
C GLU A 22 -11.75 -12.59 -19.29
N ILE A 23 -11.41 -12.64 -17.99
CA ILE A 23 -11.09 -11.43 -17.19
C ILE A 23 -9.68 -10.91 -17.51
N VAL A 24 -8.76 -11.75 -18.00
CA VAL A 24 -7.41 -11.33 -18.34
C VAL A 24 -7.41 -10.50 -19.63
N GLU A 25 -8.23 -10.85 -20.62
CA GLU A 25 -8.23 -10.16 -21.93
C GLU A 25 -8.73 -8.71 -21.86
N GLU A 26 -9.68 -8.36 -20.97
CA GLU A 26 -10.20 -6.98 -20.87
C GLU A 26 -9.17 -5.96 -20.33
N PHE A 27 -8.11 -6.41 -19.65
CA PHE A 27 -7.02 -5.55 -19.17
C PHE A 27 -5.79 -5.53 -20.10
N THR A 28 -5.76 -6.34 -21.17
CA THR A 28 -4.54 -6.59 -21.96
C THR A 28 -4.32 -5.59 -23.11
N GLN A 29 -5.18 -4.58 -23.30
CA GLN A 29 -4.97 -3.54 -24.32
C GLN A 29 -4.85 -2.12 -23.75
N VAL A 30 -3.84 -1.90 -22.90
CA VAL A 30 -3.22 -0.58 -22.78
C VAL A 30 -1.89 -0.64 -23.54
N THR A 31 -1.93 -0.36 -24.84
CA THR A 31 -0.73 -0.25 -25.67
C THR A 31 0.09 0.95 -25.20
N ILE A 32 1.15 0.70 -24.43
CA ILE A 32 2.17 1.71 -24.14
C ILE A 32 3.04 1.83 -25.38
N ALA A 33 2.84 2.90 -26.15
CA ALA A 33 3.66 3.22 -27.30
C ALA A 33 5.13 3.37 -26.86
N SER A 34 6.04 2.55 -27.42
CA SER A 34 7.47 2.67 -27.13
C SER A 34 7.99 3.98 -27.74
N ALA A 35 8.21 4.99 -26.92
CA ALA A 35 8.92 6.20 -27.33
C ALA A 35 10.45 5.94 -27.32
N LYS A 36 11.13 6.44 -28.35
CA LYS A 36 12.59 6.40 -28.50
C LYS A 36 13.29 7.06 -27.29
N PRO A 37 14.56 6.69 -26.98
CA PRO A 37 15.32 7.26 -25.88
C PRO A 37 15.70 8.72 -26.18
N GLY A 38 14.78 9.64 -25.90
CA GLY A 38 15.00 11.07 -25.84
C GLY A 38 14.91 11.53 -24.38
N LYS A 39 15.56 12.66 -24.04
CA LYS A 39 15.53 13.27 -22.70
C LYS A 39 14.12 13.26 -22.12
N HIS A 40 13.87 12.40 -21.14
CA HIS A 40 12.60 12.25 -20.47
C HIS A 40 12.14 13.63 -19.94
N ARG A 41 11.01 14.13 -20.45
CA ARG A 41 10.19 15.10 -19.72
C ARG A 41 9.44 14.31 -18.64
N HIS A 42 9.24 14.91 -17.48
CA HIS A 42 8.53 14.32 -16.33
C HIS A 42 7.03 14.02 -16.60
N ASP A 43 6.57 14.10 -17.85
CA ASP A 43 5.16 14.05 -18.24
C ASP A 43 4.68 12.62 -18.61
N ASP A 44 5.57 11.62 -18.63
CA ASP A 44 5.26 10.24 -19.03
C ASP A 44 5.30 9.23 -17.85
N VAL A 45 5.11 9.69 -16.60
CA VAL A 45 5.18 8.81 -15.41
C VAL A 45 3.95 7.90 -15.34
N VAL A 46 4.22 6.60 -15.27
CA VAL A 46 3.24 5.52 -15.39
C VAL A 46 2.14 5.62 -14.33
N ARG A 47 0.92 5.78 -14.87
CA ARG A 47 -0.41 5.65 -14.27
C ARG A 47 -0.48 4.38 -13.40
N CYS A 48 -1.25 4.44 -12.32
CA CYS A 48 -1.52 3.25 -11.49
C CYS A 48 -1.90 2.06 -12.39
N ALA A 49 -1.15 0.97 -12.31
CA ALA A 49 -1.37 -0.22 -13.11
C ALA A 49 -2.12 -1.24 -12.25
N PRO A 50 -3.43 -1.45 -12.50
CA PRO A 50 -4.12 -2.55 -11.84
C PRO A 50 -3.53 -3.87 -12.32
N THR A 51 -3.31 -4.75 -11.38
CA THR A 51 -3.04 -6.17 -11.61
C THR A 51 -4.15 -6.94 -10.90
N PRO A 52 -4.29 -8.26 -11.10
CA PRO A 52 -5.38 -9.02 -10.47
C PRO A 52 -5.38 -8.95 -8.92
N PHE A 53 -4.28 -8.56 -8.27
CA PHE A 53 -4.15 -8.54 -6.81
C PHE A 53 -3.65 -7.23 -6.22
N PHE A 54 -2.88 -6.46 -7.00
CA PHE A 54 -2.29 -5.22 -6.55
C PHE A 54 -2.55 -4.09 -7.54
N ILE A 55 -2.68 -2.87 -7.05
CA ILE A 55 -2.47 -1.68 -7.87
C ILE A 55 -1.04 -1.20 -7.63
N VAL A 56 -0.25 -1.10 -8.71
CA VAL A 56 1.14 -0.66 -8.63
C VAL A 56 1.27 0.74 -9.22
N GLY A 57 1.59 1.73 -8.38
CA GLY A 57 1.80 3.09 -8.85
C GLY A 57 2.12 4.08 -7.76
N THR A 58 2.64 5.23 -8.17
CA THR A 58 2.67 6.41 -7.31
C THR A 58 1.29 7.08 -7.33
N PRO A 59 0.86 7.69 -6.22
CA PRO A 59 -0.19 8.71 -6.26
C PRO A 59 0.07 9.70 -7.40
N GLU A 60 -0.97 10.19 -8.06
CA GLU A 60 -0.81 11.33 -8.96
C GLU A 60 -0.45 12.54 -8.09
N ALA A 61 0.83 12.91 -8.09
CA ALA A 61 1.29 14.12 -7.45
C ALA A 61 0.90 15.27 -8.37
N VAL A 62 -0.32 15.78 -8.23
CA VAL A 62 -0.81 16.93 -9.00
C VAL A 62 0.04 18.15 -8.60
N PRO A 63 0.99 18.62 -9.44
CA PRO A 63 1.78 19.78 -9.10
C PRO A 63 0.85 21.00 -9.11
N ARG A 64 0.97 21.91 -8.14
CA ARG A 64 0.11 23.12 -8.05
C ARG A 64 0.04 23.96 -9.34
N ARG A 65 1.02 23.79 -10.25
CA ARG A 65 1.11 24.51 -11.53
C ARG A 65 0.71 23.69 -12.76
N GLU A 66 0.53 22.37 -12.61
CA GLU A 66 0.31 21.43 -13.72
C GLU A 66 -0.93 20.55 -13.51
N ALA A 67 -1.67 20.77 -12.42
CA ALA A 67 -3.05 20.35 -12.35
C ALA A 67 -3.74 20.76 -13.66
N PRO A 68 -4.42 19.84 -14.38
CA PRO A 68 -5.12 20.17 -15.63
C PRO A 68 -6.25 21.20 -15.42
N PHE A 69 -6.43 21.64 -14.17
CA PHE A 69 -7.24 22.76 -13.76
C PHE A 69 -6.33 23.81 -13.11
N ASP A 70 -6.38 25.03 -13.62
CA ASP A 70 -5.95 26.27 -12.97
C ASP A 70 -6.70 26.54 -11.65
N ALA A 71 -7.04 25.51 -10.87
CA ALA A 71 -7.41 25.62 -9.48
C ALA A 71 -6.15 25.93 -8.68
N VAL A 72 -5.68 27.17 -8.83
CA VAL A 72 -4.98 27.87 -7.77
C VAL A 72 -5.95 27.83 -6.60
N LEU A 73 -5.88 26.77 -5.77
CA LEU A 73 -6.57 26.75 -4.49
C LEU A 73 -6.22 28.09 -3.85
N GLY A 74 -7.24 28.92 -3.69
CA GLY A 74 -7.06 30.30 -3.31
C GLY A 74 -6.30 30.36 -2.00
N ILE A 75 -5.57 31.45 -1.76
CA ILE A 75 -4.87 31.60 -0.48
C ILE A 75 -5.87 32.14 0.53
N GLY A 76 -5.83 31.62 1.76
CA GLY A 76 -6.70 32.12 2.83
C GLY A 76 -8.06 31.42 2.87
N ASP A 77 -9.14 32.19 2.78
CA ASP A 77 -10.51 31.71 3.01
C ASP A 77 -11.08 30.95 1.81
N SER A 78 -10.72 31.33 0.57
CA SER A 78 -11.15 30.61 -0.64
C SER A 78 -10.52 29.22 -0.78
N PHE A 79 -9.37 28.96 -0.13
CA PHE A 79 -8.72 27.64 -0.10
C PHE A 79 -9.71 26.51 0.23
N CYS A 80 -10.52 26.73 1.26
CA CYS A 80 -11.43 25.71 1.78
C CYS A 80 -12.59 25.43 0.83
N GLU A 81 -13.12 26.48 0.21
CA GLU A 81 -14.21 26.38 -0.77
C GLU A 81 -13.72 25.66 -2.02
N ASP A 82 -12.55 26.06 -2.53
CA ASP A 82 -11.95 25.44 -3.71
C ASP A 82 -11.62 23.95 -3.45
N LEU A 83 -11.08 23.62 -2.28
CA LEU A 83 -10.77 22.23 -1.94
C LEU A 83 -12.04 21.37 -1.77
N ARG A 84 -13.10 21.93 -1.18
CA ARG A 84 -14.41 21.25 -1.06
C ARG A 84 -15.08 21.05 -2.41
N ALA A 85 -14.88 21.95 -3.35
CA ALA A 85 -15.36 21.80 -4.72
C ALA A 85 -14.52 20.79 -5.51
N PHE A 86 -13.21 20.77 -5.30
CA PHE A 86 -12.26 19.93 -6.03
C PHE A 86 -12.29 18.45 -5.63
N LEU A 87 -12.25 18.13 -4.33
CA LEU A 87 -12.13 16.72 -3.91
C LEU A 87 -13.25 15.81 -4.43
N PRO A 88 -14.53 16.24 -4.48
CA PRO A 88 -15.59 15.44 -5.10
C PRO A 88 -15.48 15.27 -6.62
N THR A 89 -14.66 16.07 -7.32
CA THR A 89 -14.43 15.91 -8.77
C THR A 89 -13.24 15.00 -9.07
N VAL A 90 -12.50 14.55 -8.05
CA VAL A 90 -11.45 13.55 -8.23
C VAL A 90 -12.12 12.18 -8.37
N GLU A 91 -12.00 11.57 -9.56
CA GLU A 91 -12.41 10.19 -9.80
C GLU A 91 -11.41 9.24 -9.13
N PHE A 92 -11.61 8.96 -7.85
CA PHE A 92 -10.82 7.96 -7.16
C PHE A 92 -11.13 6.55 -7.70
N GLY A 93 -10.09 5.78 -7.97
CA GLY A 93 -10.21 4.42 -8.51
C GLY A 93 -8.86 3.86 -8.93
N PRO A 94 -8.82 2.79 -9.75
CA PRO A 94 -7.57 2.15 -10.17
C PRO A 94 -6.59 3.08 -10.89
N GLY A 95 -7.06 4.20 -11.45
CA GLY A 95 -6.23 5.21 -12.10
C GLY A 95 -5.68 6.30 -11.15
N CYS A 96 -6.37 6.58 -10.05
CA CYS A 96 -5.99 7.60 -9.07
C CYS A 96 -6.46 7.19 -7.67
N ILE A 97 -5.55 6.67 -6.86
CA ILE A 97 -5.88 6.17 -5.51
C ILE A 97 -5.71 7.26 -4.45
N GLU A 98 -4.82 8.22 -4.68
CA GLU A 98 -4.36 9.18 -3.69
C GLU A 98 -3.93 10.48 -4.39
N VAL A 99 -4.29 11.62 -3.79
CA VAL A 99 -3.89 12.97 -4.21
C VAL A 99 -2.94 13.55 -3.17
N GLY A 100 -1.77 14.01 -3.61
CA GLY A 100 -0.80 14.72 -2.77
C GLY A 100 -0.95 16.24 -2.86
N LEU A 101 -1.30 16.90 -1.75
CA LEU A 101 -1.33 18.36 -1.64
C LEU A 101 0.01 18.89 -1.08
N HIS A 102 0.81 19.49 -1.95
CA HIS A 102 2.11 20.07 -1.64
C HIS A 102 2.02 21.56 -1.28
N GLY A 103 3.03 22.06 -0.55
CA GLY A 103 3.20 23.50 -0.31
C GLY A 103 2.16 24.15 0.62
N LEU A 104 1.34 23.36 1.33
CA LEU A 104 0.36 23.88 2.27
C LEU A 104 1.03 24.44 3.53
N THR A 105 0.60 25.63 3.97
CA THR A 105 0.90 26.13 5.32
C THR A 105 0.33 25.20 6.40
N SER A 106 0.78 25.34 7.64
CA SER A 106 0.23 24.54 8.75
C SER A 106 -1.26 24.77 8.97
N SER A 107 -1.75 25.99 8.78
CA SER A 107 -3.17 26.32 8.92
C SER A 107 -4.00 25.75 7.78
N GLU A 108 -3.56 25.89 6.52
CA GLU A 108 -4.24 25.29 5.35
C GLU A 108 -4.31 23.77 5.46
N ARG A 109 -3.20 23.12 5.84
CA ARG A 109 -3.14 21.68 6.01
C ARG A 109 -4.10 21.18 7.10
N LYS A 110 -4.23 21.92 8.21
CA LYS A 110 -5.21 21.60 9.26
C LYS A 110 -6.64 21.69 8.73
N ARG A 111 -6.96 22.69 7.92
CA ARG A 111 -8.29 22.83 7.30
C ARG A 111 -8.56 21.74 6.27
N ALA A 112 -7.57 21.40 5.45
CA ALA A 112 -7.67 20.33 4.47
C ALA A 112 -7.89 18.96 5.11
N HIS A 113 -7.28 18.69 6.27
CA HIS A 113 -7.61 17.51 7.08
C HIS A 113 -9.08 17.46 7.47
N VAL A 114 -9.62 18.55 8.03
CA VAL A 114 -11.05 18.62 8.41
C VAL A 114 -11.96 18.42 7.19
N ILE A 115 -11.61 19.02 6.05
CA ILE A 115 -12.39 18.85 4.81
C ILE A 115 -12.37 17.40 4.32
N ALA A 116 -11.21 16.74 4.34
CA ALA A 116 -11.11 15.33 3.96
C ALA A 116 -11.91 14.45 4.92
N GLU A 117 -11.85 14.72 6.24
CA GLU A 117 -12.64 14.04 7.27
C GLU A 117 -14.15 14.20 7.03
N ASP A 118 -14.62 15.43 6.77
CA ASP A 118 -16.02 15.76 6.46
C ASP A 118 -16.54 14.98 5.24
N LEU A 119 -15.65 14.69 4.27
CA LEU A 119 -15.96 13.95 3.05
C LEU A 119 -15.80 12.43 3.20
N GLY A 120 -15.43 11.94 4.39
CA GLY A 120 -15.16 10.52 4.63
C GLY A 120 -13.90 10.00 3.92
N LEU A 121 -13.01 10.90 3.49
CA LEU A 121 -11.76 10.56 2.81
C LEU A 121 -10.66 10.30 3.83
N LEU A 122 -9.82 9.32 3.54
CA LEU A 122 -8.64 9.05 4.35
C LEU A 122 -7.59 10.14 4.11
N HIS A 123 -6.99 10.61 5.19
CA HIS A 123 -6.01 11.69 5.12
C HIS A 123 -4.88 11.52 6.14
N PHE A 124 -3.66 11.84 5.73
CA PHE A 124 -2.52 11.95 6.65
C PHE A 124 -1.45 12.88 6.08
N SER A 125 -0.67 13.48 6.97
CA SER A 125 0.45 14.34 6.60
C SER A 125 1.76 13.63 6.85
N CYS A 126 2.61 13.50 5.83
CA CYS A 126 3.98 13.01 6.01
C CYS A 126 4.99 13.98 5.39
N ARG A 127 6.29 13.72 5.59
CA ARG A 127 7.34 14.47 4.91
C ARG A 127 7.72 13.72 3.65
N ASP A 128 7.76 14.42 2.52
CA ASP A 128 8.31 13.88 1.29
C ASP A 128 9.84 13.74 1.36
N GLY A 129 10.44 13.14 0.32
CA GLY A 129 11.89 13.02 0.19
C GLY A 129 12.64 14.37 0.26
N ARG A 130 11.94 15.47 -0.02
CA ARG A 130 12.46 16.86 -0.01
C ARG A 130 12.23 17.57 1.34
N LYS A 131 11.81 16.82 2.37
CA LYS A 131 11.49 17.30 3.73
C LYS A 131 10.29 18.26 3.80
N GLN A 132 9.58 18.50 2.69
CA GLN A 132 8.36 19.28 2.70
C GLN A 132 7.23 18.43 3.28
N ARG A 133 6.30 19.04 4.01
CA ARG A 133 5.11 18.32 4.48
C ARG A 133 4.10 18.28 3.34
N VAL A 134 3.67 17.07 3.00
CA VAL A 134 2.64 16.79 2.00
C VAL A 134 1.45 16.21 2.73
N LEU A 135 0.25 16.68 2.39
CA LEU A 135 -1.00 16.09 2.83
C LEU A 135 -1.50 15.15 1.74
N TYR A 136 -1.62 13.88 2.06
CA TYR A 136 -2.20 12.89 1.18
C TYR A 136 -3.67 12.71 1.52
N ILE A 137 -4.52 12.70 0.49
CA ILE A 137 -5.96 12.45 0.59
C ILE A 137 -6.28 11.30 -0.37
N SER A 138 -6.96 10.28 0.11
CA SER A 138 -7.32 9.10 -0.68
C SER A 138 -8.73 8.64 -0.35
N ASP A 139 -9.48 8.23 -1.35
CA ASP A 139 -10.67 7.41 -1.14
C ASP A 139 -10.27 5.93 -1.26
N ARG A 140 -9.95 5.27 -0.16
CA ARG A 140 -9.59 3.84 -0.22
C ARG A 140 -10.81 2.92 -0.36
N SER A 141 -12.04 3.45 -0.23
CA SER A 141 -13.23 2.67 -0.58
C SER A 141 -13.28 2.38 -2.10
N SER A 142 -12.60 3.21 -2.89
CA SER A 142 -12.40 3.02 -4.33
C SER A 142 -11.42 1.89 -4.69
N LEU A 143 -10.75 1.25 -3.72
CA LEU A 143 -9.87 0.09 -3.97
C LEU A 143 -10.65 -1.22 -4.26
N SER A 144 -11.91 -1.10 -4.63
CA SER A 144 -12.73 -2.21 -5.08
C SER A 144 -12.76 -2.25 -6.61
N GLY A 145 -12.36 -3.39 -7.18
CA GLY A 145 -12.45 -3.68 -8.60
C GLY A 145 -13.81 -4.19 -9.03
N PRO A 146 -13.92 -4.60 -10.31
CA PRO A 146 -15.06 -5.36 -10.80
C PRO A 146 -15.37 -6.52 -9.84
N SER A 147 -16.67 -6.75 -9.63
CA SER A 147 -17.18 -7.82 -8.76
C SER A 147 -16.81 -7.69 -7.27
N GLY A 148 -16.39 -6.50 -6.81
CA GLY A 148 -16.09 -6.23 -5.39
C GLY A 148 -14.71 -6.73 -4.94
N THR A 149 -13.82 -7.04 -5.88
CA THR A 149 -12.45 -7.49 -5.58
C THR A 149 -11.68 -6.38 -4.85
N LEU A 150 -11.15 -6.65 -3.66
CA LEU A 150 -10.37 -5.66 -2.91
C LEU A 150 -8.89 -5.73 -3.32
N TYR A 151 -8.33 -4.60 -3.76
CA TYR A 151 -6.91 -4.50 -4.12
C TYR A 151 -6.08 -3.92 -2.99
N ASP A 152 -4.93 -4.55 -2.73
CA ASP A 152 -3.85 -3.86 -2.04
C ASP A 152 -3.06 -3.00 -3.04
N CYS A 153 -2.32 -2.01 -2.55
CA CYS A 153 -1.60 -1.05 -3.38
C CYS A 153 -0.13 -1.00 -2.97
N ILE A 154 0.78 -1.06 -3.94
CA ILE A 154 2.18 -0.72 -3.72
C ILE A 154 2.32 0.79 -3.83
N VAL A 155 2.67 1.43 -2.72
CA VAL A 155 2.81 2.89 -2.61
C VAL A 155 4.27 3.29 -2.45
N ALA A 156 4.63 4.42 -3.04
CA ALA A 156 5.92 5.06 -2.83
C ALA A 156 5.78 6.29 -1.92
N ARG A 157 6.51 6.28 -0.81
CA ARG A 157 6.65 7.38 0.15
C ARG A 157 8.14 7.59 0.42
N ALA A 158 8.51 7.91 1.66
CA ALA A 158 9.92 7.80 2.10
C ALA A 158 10.44 6.35 2.17
N TYR A 159 9.59 5.37 1.82
CA TYR A 159 9.81 3.93 1.73
C TYR A 159 8.89 3.39 0.62
N ILE A 160 9.10 2.14 0.18
CA ILE A 160 8.14 1.42 -0.66
C ILE A 160 7.36 0.46 0.23
N GLY A 161 6.04 0.56 0.22
CA GLY A 161 5.19 -0.27 1.07
C GLY A 161 3.94 -0.76 0.38
N VAL A 162 3.26 -1.68 1.03
CA VAL A 162 1.94 -2.17 0.63
C VAL A 162 0.91 -1.69 1.61
N GLU A 163 -0.15 -1.07 1.11
CA GLU A 163 -1.29 -0.56 1.87
C GLU A 163 -2.57 -1.02 1.19
N GLY A 164 -3.64 -1.31 1.93
CA GLY A 164 -4.91 -1.68 1.32
C GLY A 164 -5.84 -2.40 2.28
N PRO A 165 -7.05 -2.77 1.82
CA PRO A 165 -8.07 -3.36 2.67
C PRO A 165 -7.61 -4.66 3.33
N ARG A 166 -6.79 -5.48 2.67
CA ARG A 166 -6.33 -6.75 3.26
C ARG A 166 -5.26 -6.49 4.31
N VAL A 167 -4.31 -5.58 4.02
CA VAL A 167 -3.29 -5.17 4.99
C VAL A 167 -3.94 -4.55 6.23
N GLN A 168 -4.94 -3.69 6.03
CA GLN A 168 -5.70 -3.07 7.09
C GLN A 168 -6.43 -4.12 7.94
N ALA A 169 -7.19 -5.03 7.30
CA ALA A 169 -7.90 -6.09 7.99
C ALA A 169 -6.95 -7.01 8.77
N CYS A 170 -5.76 -7.31 8.26
CA CYS A 170 -4.75 -8.09 8.98
C CYS A 170 -4.17 -7.32 10.18
N GLY A 171 -3.88 -6.03 10.02
CA GLY A 171 -3.39 -5.20 11.13
C GLY A 171 -4.43 -4.93 12.22
N GLU A 172 -5.73 -4.96 11.90
CA GLU A 172 -6.81 -4.79 12.88
C GLU A 172 -7.11 -6.07 13.66
N ARG A 173 -6.74 -7.24 13.14
CA ARG A 173 -6.91 -8.51 13.87
C ARG A 173 -6.15 -8.47 15.17
N HIS A 174 -6.87 -8.72 16.26
CA HIS A 174 -6.32 -8.75 17.61
C HIS A 174 -5.65 -7.45 18.05
N VAL A 175 -5.91 -6.30 17.39
CA VAL A 175 -5.39 -5.01 17.86
C VAL A 175 -5.85 -4.69 19.29
N SER A 176 -7.01 -5.22 19.70
CA SER A 176 -7.53 -5.09 21.06
C SER A 176 -6.72 -5.82 22.12
N SER A 177 -5.86 -6.78 21.75
CA SER A 177 -4.92 -7.37 22.71
C SER A 177 -3.70 -6.47 22.92
N ILE A 178 -3.35 -5.61 21.97
CA ILE A 178 -2.19 -4.71 22.08
C ILE A 178 -2.45 -3.61 23.12
N PRO A 179 -1.48 -3.30 24.01
CA PRO A 179 -1.65 -2.20 24.96
C PRO A 179 -1.97 -0.89 24.24
N ALA A 180 -3.00 -0.16 24.70
CA ALA A 180 -3.51 1.03 24.01
C ALA A 180 -2.44 2.12 23.82
N SER A 181 -1.47 2.22 24.75
CA SER A 181 -0.32 3.12 24.64
C SER A 181 0.60 2.77 23.46
N TRP A 182 0.78 1.48 23.17
CA TRP A 182 1.61 0.99 22.06
C TRP A 182 0.95 1.26 20.71
N ALA A 183 -0.33 0.92 20.60
CA ALA A 183 -1.13 1.19 19.39
C ALA A 183 -1.17 2.70 19.09
N LYS A 184 -1.33 3.54 20.13
CA LYS A 184 -1.28 5.00 20.01
C LYS A 184 0.09 5.50 19.56
N ALA A 185 1.18 4.93 20.05
CA ALA A 185 2.54 5.30 19.64
C ALA A 185 2.75 5.03 18.14
N ARG A 186 2.34 3.85 17.67
CA ARG A 186 2.30 3.50 16.24
C ARG A 186 1.43 4.46 15.44
N GLY A 187 0.19 4.70 15.86
CA GLY A 187 -0.73 5.61 15.16
C GLY A 187 -0.19 7.04 15.05
N THR A 188 0.56 7.50 16.07
CA THR A 188 1.23 8.80 16.04
C THR A 188 2.39 8.85 15.05
N ARG A 189 3.16 7.76 14.91
CA ARG A 189 4.32 7.68 14.01
C ARG A 189 3.91 7.46 12.55
N ASP A 190 3.03 6.48 12.32
CA ASP A 190 2.71 5.93 11.00
C ASP A 190 1.40 6.46 10.43
N GLY A 191 0.58 7.10 11.27
CA GLY A 191 -0.79 7.44 10.91
C GLY A 191 -1.77 6.26 11.09
N PRO A 192 -3.00 6.38 10.57
CA PRO A 192 -4.06 5.42 10.82
C PRO A 192 -3.93 4.11 10.03
N LEU A 193 -3.20 4.12 8.91
CA LEU A 193 -3.14 2.99 7.98
C LEU A 193 -2.07 1.98 8.37
N TYR A 194 -2.41 0.69 8.34
CA TYR A 194 -1.40 -0.38 8.39
C TYR A 194 -0.68 -0.48 7.04
N HIS A 195 0.58 -0.86 7.09
CA HIS A 195 1.37 -1.09 5.89
C HIS A 195 2.35 -2.25 6.09
N ILE A 196 2.76 -2.87 4.99
CA ILE A 196 3.90 -3.78 4.91
C ILE A 196 5.04 -2.99 4.30
N THR A 197 6.23 -2.94 4.92
CA THR A 197 7.40 -2.33 4.28
C THR A 197 8.04 -3.32 3.31
N LEU A 198 8.08 -2.98 2.02
CA LEU A 198 8.78 -3.76 0.99
C LEU A 198 10.24 -3.34 0.88
N ILE A 199 10.49 -2.01 0.88
CA ILE A 199 11.84 -1.43 0.85
C ILE A 199 11.88 -0.25 1.81
N GLY A 200 12.74 -0.33 2.81
CA GLY A 200 12.91 0.70 3.82
C GLY A 200 13.62 1.94 3.30
N LYS A 201 13.48 3.04 4.06
CA LYS A 201 14.10 4.34 3.73
C LYS A 201 15.62 4.28 3.55
N ASN A 202 16.31 3.50 4.37
CA ASN A 202 17.76 3.37 4.29
C ASN A 202 18.19 2.54 3.08
N GLU A 203 17.41 1.53 2.70
CA GLU A 203 17.64 0.74 1.50
C GLU A 203 17.45 1.60 0.23
N LEU A 204 16.37 2.40 0.16
CA LEU A 204 16.16 3.35 -0.95
C LEU A 204 17.33 4.31 -1.13
N ARG A 205 17.83 4.87 -0.02
CA ARG A 205 19.00 5.75 -0.04
C ARG A 205 20.26 5.02 -0.46
N GLY A 206 20.46 3.79 0.01
CA GLY A 206 21.59 2.95 -0.36
C GLY A 206 21.61 2.66 -1.87
N LEU A 207 20.46 2.31 -2.44
CA LEU A 207 20.31 2.11 -3.89
C LEU A 207 20.63 3.38 -4.68
N ALA A 208 20.05 4.52 -4.29
CA ALA A 208 20.30 5.81 -4.95
C ALA A 208 21.79 6.21 -4.87
N GLN A 209 22.41 6.03 -3.71
CA GLN A 209 23.82 6.33 -3.51
C GLN A 209 24.73 5.40 -4.32
N ALA A 210 24.45 4.10 -4.37
CA ALA A 210 25.26 3.13 -5.10
C ALA A 210 25.29 3.44 -6.61
N GLU A 211 24.24 4.08 -7.13
CA GLU A 211 24.08 4.40 -8.54
C GLU A 211 24.42 5.85 -8.89
N GLY A 212 24.58 6.72 -7.89
CA GLY A 212 24.83 8.14 -8.11
C GLY A 212 23.64 8.88 -8.75
N VAL A 213 22.41 8.46 -8.44
CA VAL A 213 21.17 9.06 -8.95
C VAL A 213 20.28 9.53 -7.80
N ASP A 214 19.27 10.35 -8.12
CA ASP A 214 18.28 10.79 -7.15
C ASP A 214 17.34 9.64 -6.74
N VAL A 215 16.80 9.72 -5.51
CA VAL A 215 15.87 8.70 -4.96
C VAL A 215 14.62 8.55 -5.83
N ASP A 216 14.13 9.63 -6.44
CA ASP A 216 12.94 9.61 -7.30
C ASP A 216 13.16 8.67 -8.51
N VAL A 217 14.36 8.69 -9.11
CA VAL A 217 14.73 7.80 -10.23
C VAL A 217 14.75 6.33 -9.80
N VAL A 218 15.22 6.06 -8.59
CA VAL A 218 15.24 4.71 -8.01
C VAL A 218 13.81 4.22 -7.73
N ILE A 219 12.94 5.08 -7.23
CA ILE A 219 11.52 4.77 -6.99
C ILE A 219 10.85 4.35 -8.29
N ASP A 220 11.03 5.11 -9.38
CA ASP A 220 10.42 4.79 -10.68
C ASP A 220 10.81 3.40 -11.17
N ARG A 221 12.10 3.07 -11.08
CA ARG A 221 12.61 1.74 -11.45
C ARG A 221 12.06 0.64 -10.54
N ILE A 222 11.96 0.88 -9.24
CA ILE A 222 11.39 -0.08 -8.29
C ILE A 222 9.93 -0.36 -8.64
N LEU A 223 9.13 0.68 -8.88
CA LEU A 223 7.73 0.51 -9.25
C LEU A 223 7.59 -0.27 -10.56
N GLU A 224 8.51 -0.04 -11.50
CA GLU A 224 8.54 -0.81 -12.74
C GLU A 224 8.93 -2.29 -12.52
N ALA A 225 9.89 -2.56 -11.63
CA ALA A 225 10.19 -3.93 -11.20
C ALA A 225 9.00 -4.60 -10.51
N CYS A 226 8.29 -3.87 -9.63
CA CYS A 226 7.06 -4.34 -9.01
C CYS A 226 6.00 -4.70 -10.06
N ARG A 227 5.77 -3.84 -11.07
CA ARG A 227 4.81 -4.11 -12.15
C ARG A 227 5.13 -5.40 -12.89
N ARG A 228 6.37 -5.55 -13.36
CA ARG A 228 6.81 -6.77 -14.06
C ARG A 228 6.61 -8.01 -13.20
N VAL A 229 7.11 -7.99 -11.96
CA VAL A 229 7.03 -9.16 -11.09
C VAL A 229 5.58 -9.51 -10.73
N VAL A 230 4.73 -8.52 -10.43
CA VAL A 230 3.32 -8.78 -10.14
C VAL A 230 2.59 -9.34 -11.37
N HIS A 231 2.86 -8.80 -12.56
CA HIS A 231 2.29 -9.26 -13.82
C HIS A 231 2.69 -10.72 -14.13
N ASP A 232 3.98 -11.04 -14.01
CA ASP A 232 4.52 -12.33 -14.45
C ASP A 232 4.22 -13.50 -13.50
N ASN A 233 3.86 -13.21 -12.24
CA ASN A 233 3.79 -14.22 -11.17
C ASN A 233 2.37 -14.53 -10.68
N GLY A 234 1.33 -13.95 -11.30
CA GLY A 234 -0.06 -14.26 -10.98
C GLY A 234 -0.43 -14.10 -9.49
N ASN A 235 -1.24 -15.03 -8.97
CA ASN A 235 -1.77 -15.02 -7.60
C ASN A 235 -0.72 -15.31 -6.52
N CYS A 236 0.12 -14.33 -6.23
CA CYS A 236 1.08 -14.40 -5.12
C CYS A 236 0.69 -13.40 -4.03
N THR A 237 -0.29 -13.78 -3.23
CA THR A 237 -0.68 -13.04 -2.03
C THR A 237 0.22 -13.39 -0.85
N TRP A 238 0.32 -12.47 0.12
CA TRP A 238 0.97 -12.75 1.40
C TRP A 238 0.05 -13.56 2.31
N GLN A 239 0.63 -14.32 3.24
CA GLN A 239 -0.07 -15.11 4.24
C GLN A 239 0.30 -14.63 5.64
N ASP A 240 -0.73 -14.37 6.44
CA ASP A 240 -0.60 -14.01 7.85
C ASP A 240 -0.21 -15.23 8.69
N GLN A 241 0.98 -15.18 9.32
CA GLN A 241 1.56 -16.28 10.10
C GLN A 241 1.26 -16.18 11.60
N GLY A 242 0.70 -15.05 12.07
CA GLY A 242 0.40 -14.83 13.49
C GLY A 242 1.06 -13.58 14.07
N MET A 243 0.82 -13.36 15.36
CA MET A 243 1.40 -12.24 16.11
C MET A 243 2.83 -12.57 16.56
N GLY A 244 3.74 -11.62 16.38
CA GLY A 244 5.10 -11.67 16.91
C GLY A 244 5.40 -10.50 17.84
N THR A 245 6.40 -10.68 18.69
CA THR A 245 6.94 -9.62 19.54
C THR A 245 8.47 -9.64 19.55
N VAL A 246 9.12 -8.49 19.58
CA VAL A 246 10.55 -8.38 19.87
C VAL A 246 10.78 -7.37 20.97
N THR A 247 11.84 -7.58 21.75
CA THR A 247 12.33 -6.62 22.72
C THR A 247 13.83 -6.42 22.55
N GLN A 248 14.29 -5.17 22.66
CA GLN A 248 15.72 -4.84 22.63
C GLN A 248 15.96 -3.48 23.29
N ASP A 249 16.95 -3.41 24.18
CA ASP A 249 17.43 -2.16 24.78
C ASP A 249 16.30 -1.31 25.42
N GLY A 250 15.34 -1.99 26.06
CA GLY A 250 14.16 -1.36 26.67
C GLY A 250 13.06 -0.96 25.68
N ASN A 251 13.24 -1.22 24.39
CA ASN A 251 12.22 -1.10 23.36
C ASN A 251 11.52 -2.44 23.13
N ALA A 252 10.25 -2.37 22.72
CA ALA A 252 9.42 -3.51 22.43
C ALA A 252 8.50 -3.18 21.25
N CYS A 253 8.26 -4.16 20.37
CA CYS A 253 7.37 -4.01 19.22
C CYS A 253 6.52 -5.27 19.06
N ALA A 254 5.21 -5.08 18.88
CA ALA A 254 4.27 -6.10 18.47
C ALA A 254 3.90 -5.93 16.98
N TYR A 255 3.81 -7.02 16.24
CA TYR A 255 3.58 -7.02 14.79
C TYR A 255 2.89 -8.31 14.33
N ARG A 256 2.27 -8.31 13.14
CA ARG A 256 1.87 -9.54 12.43
C ARG A 256 3.01 -9.97 11.52
N ILE A 257 3.39 -11.24 11.58
CA ILE A 257 4.42 -11.83 10.70
C ILE A 257 3.75 -12.30 9.42
N LEU A 258 4.37 -12.02 8.28
CA LEU A 258 3.83 -12.39 6.98
C LEU A 258 4.82 -13.27 6.22
N ASP A 259 4.33 -14.35 5.62
CA ASP A 259 5.01 -15.01 4.52
C ASP A 259 4.61 -14.34 3.21
N TRP A 260 5.57 -13.75 2.48
CA TRP A 260 5.28 -13.04 1.24
C TRP A 260 6.31 -13.36 0.14
N PRO A 261 6.16 -14.50 -0.55
CA PRO A 261 7.09 -14.92 -1.59
C PRO A 261 7.21 -13.92 -2.75
N LEU A 262 6.14 -13.19 -3.10
CA LEU A 262 6.18 -12.15 -4.13
C LEU A 262 7.06 -10.97 -3.70
N GLY A 263 6.97 -10.55 -2.44
CA GLY A 263 7.83 -9.50 -1.90
C GLY A 263 9.31 -9.89 -2.00
N ASP A 264 9.64 -11.14 -1.68
CA ASP A 264 11.00 -11.67 -1.86
C ASP A 264 11.45 -11.67 -3.33
N ARG A 265 10.56 -12.02 -4.28
CA ARG A 265 10.86 -11.96 -5.72
C ARG A 265 11.13 -10.53 -6.20
N ILE A 266 10.30 -9.57 -5.77
CA ILE A 266 10.51 -8.15 -6.09
C ILE A 266 11.86 -7.69 -5.54
N ARG A 267 12.20 -8.07 -4.31
CA ARG A 267 13.49 -7.73 -3.71
C ARG A 267 14.66 -8.36 -4.47
N ALA A 268 14.53 -9.63 -4.89
CA ALA A 268 15.55 -10.31 -5.68
C ALA A 268 15.78 -9.65 -7.04
N GLU A 269 14.72 -9.21 -7.75
CA GLU A 269 14.79 -8.46 -9.01
C GLU A 269 15.59 -7.15 -8.86
N LEU A 270 15.58 -6.57 -7.66
CA LEU A 270 16.30 -5.34 -7.32
C LEU A 270 17.70 -5.59 -6.74
N GLY A 271 18.14 -6.85 -6.67
CA GLY A 271 19.42 -7.23 -6.04
C GLY A 271 19.44 -7.03 -4.52
N LEU A 272 18.28 -6.92 -3.88
CA LEU A 272 18.15 -6.80 -2.42
C LEU A 272 18.08 -8.18 -1.76
N PRO A 273 18.59 -8.33 -0.53
CA PRO A 273 18.44 -9.57 0.23
C PRO A 273 16.96 -9.80 0.59
N ARG A 274 16.61 -11.06 0.90
CA ARG A 274 15.29 -11.39 1.48
C ARG A 274 14.99 -10.57 2.73
N ALA A 275 13.72 -10.33 3.01
CA ALA A 275 13.28 -9.57 4.17
C ALA A 275 12.24 -10.32 5.00
N ASP A 276 12.12 -9.92 6.26
CA ASP A 276 11.07 -10.39 7.17
C ASP A 276 9.89 -9.42 7.10
N PHE A 277 8.88 -9.78 6.32
CA PHE A 277 7.70 -8.94 6.12
C PHE A 277 6.80 -8.99 7.34
N HIS A 278 6.36 -7.81 7.77
CA HIS A 278 5.50 -7.69 8.93
C HIS A 278 4.62 -6.43 8.85
N ILE A 279 3.55 -6.44 9.63
CA ILE A 279 2.68 -5.29 9.87
C ILE A 279 2.84 -4.86 11.32
N THR A 280 3.34 -3.65 11.57
CA THR A 280 3.52 -3.15 12.94
C THR A 280 2.17 -2.83 13.60
N LEU A 281 1.92 -3.41 14.77
CA LEU A 281 0.69 -3.21 15.55
C LEU A 281 0.86 -2.13 16.63
N GLY A 282 2.02 -2.08 17.28
CA GLY A 282 2.31 -1.14 18.35
C GLY A 282 3.72 -1.32 18.91
N PHE A 283 4.24 -0.33 19.62
CA PHE A 283 5.57 -0.39 20.25
C PHE A 283 5.69 0.50 21.49
N GLN A 284 6.69 0.22 22.34
CA GLN A 284 7.05 1.04 23.50
C GLN A 284 8.56 0.94 23.84
N PRO A 285 9.24 2.04 24.21
CA PRO A 285 8.84 3.42 23.89
C PRO A 285 9.02 3.71 22.39
N ASN A 286 9.96 3.01 21.73
CA ASN A 286 10.21 3.10 20.29
C ASN A 286 10.07 1.72 19.65
N ASP A 287 9.98 1.71 18.32
CA ASP A 287 10.05 0.49 17.53
C ASP A 287 11.49 -0.08 17.52
N VAL A 288 11.59 -1.38 17.28
CA VAL A 288 12.84 -2.14 17.17
C VAL A 288 13.15 -2.29 15.68
N HIS A 289 14.11 -1.50 15.20
CA HIS A 289 14.52 -1.47 13.80
C HIS A 289 15.78 -2.31 13.52
N ASP A 290 16.64 -2.45 14.52
CA ASP A 290 17.87 -3.24 14.47
C ASP A 290 17.75 -4.43 15.44
N GLY A 291 18.66 -5.40 15.35
CA GLY A 291 18.76 -6.51 16.30
C GLY A 291 17.91 -7.74 15.98
N PRO A 292 17.09 -8.29 16.91
CA PRO A 292 16.34 -9.51 16.67
C PRO A 292 15.44 -9.41 15.44
N ARG A 293 15.40 -10.48 14.65
CA ARG A 293 14.56 -10.55 13.45
C ARG A 293 13.08 -10.60 13.84
N LYS A 294 12.25 -9.99 13.00
CA LYS A 294 10.78 -9.99 13.12
C LYS A 294 10.20 -11.14 12.26
N ASP A 295 10.63 -12.37 12.53
CA ASP A 295 10.33 -13.56 11.72
C ASP A 295 9.53 -14.62 12.53
N ILE A 296 9.35 -15.83 11.99
CA ILE A 296 8.56 -16.88 12.65
C ILE A 296 9.09 -17.30 14.03
N HIS A 297 10.34 -17.00 14.37
CA HIS A 297 10.93 -17.37 15.66
C HIS A 297 10.51 -16.45 16.80
N SER A 298 9.85 -15.34 16.50
CA SER A 298 9.34 -14.38 17.48
C SER A 298 7.81 -14.45 17.65
N LEU A 299 7.17 -15.49 17.11
CA LEU A 299 5.74 -15.75 17.28
C LEU A 299 5.37 -15.89 18.77
N VAL A 300 4.22 -15.33 19.14
CA VAL A 300 3.61 -15.43 20.46
C VAL A 300 2.11 -15.74 20.32
N PRO A 301 1.46 -16.27 21.38
CA PRO A 301 0.00 -16.42 21.38
C PRO A 301 -0.72 -15.09 21.10
N ASP A 302 -1.83 -15.10 20.36
CA ASP A 302 -2.57 -13.87 20.00
C ASP A 302 -3.11 -13.08 21.23
N ASP A 303 -3.21 -13.75 22.39
CA ASP A 303 -3.62 -13.19 23.68
C ASP A 303 -2.44 -12.81 24.60
N HIS A 304 -1.21 -12.80 24.08
CA HIS A 304 0.02 -12.53 24.86
C HIS A 304 -0.05 -11.28 25.74
N PHE A 305 -0.75 -10.24 25.27
CA PHE A 305 -0.89 -8.95 25.95
C PHE A 305 -2.21 -8.78 26.72
N ALA A 306 -3.12 -9.76 26.66
CA ALA A 306 -4.45 -9.67 27.28
C ALA A 306 -4.41 -9.75 28.82
N VAL A 307 -3.27 -10.13 29.41
CA VAL A 307 -3.13 -10.34 30.86
C VAL A 307 -2.93 -9.02 31.62
N ASP A 308 -2.50 -7.96 30.94
CA ASP A 308 -2.12 -6.67 31.54
C ASP A 308 -3.05 -5.50 31.13
N ALA A 309 -4.17 -5.78 30.44
CA ALA A 309 -5.11 -4.79 29.89
C ALA A 309 -6.24 -4.39 30.85
#